data_AF-A0A432VZA3-F1
#
_entry.id   AF-A0A432VZA3-F1
#
_cell.length_a   1.000
_cell.length_b   1.000
_cell.length_c   1.000
_cell.angle_alpha   90.00
_cell.angle_beta   90.00
_cell.angle_gamma   90.00
#
_symmetry.space_group_name_H-M   'P 1'
#
loop_
_entity.id
_entity.type
_entity.pdbx_description
1 polymer ?
#
loop_
_entity_poly.entity_id
_entity_poly.type
_entity_poly.pdbx_seq_one_letter_code
_entity_poly.pdbx_strand_id
1 'polypeptide(L)' 'MMSHLFDAVLFTGLVAAAGLGIAYLIVGFLPAPESTEEHAKVKYRIENFFFGIGGIVVALVLWLGIIFNS' A
#
# COMPACT_ATOMS: atom_id res chain seq x y z
N MET A 1 -15.10 -7.15 -24.70
CA MET A 1 -14.72 -8.32 -23.87
C MET A 1 -13.44 -8.07 -23.06
N MET A 2 -12.37 -7.49 -23.65
CA MET A 2 -11.13 -7.15 -22.93
C MET A 2 -11.26 -6.02 -21.88
N SER A 3 -12.23 -5.10 -22.00
CA SER A 3 -12.38 -3.98 -21.04
C SER A 3 -12.76 -4.45 -19.63
N HIS A 4 -13.72 -5.37 -19.52
CA HIS A 4 -14.17 -5.86 -18.21
C HIS A 4 -13.12 -6.65 -17.44
N LEU A 5 -12.24 -7.39 -18.16
CA LEU A 5 -11.14 -8.12 -17.52
C LEU A 5 -10.05 -7.15 -17.06
N PHE A 6 -9.74 -6.13 -17.86
CA PHE A 6 -8.76 -5.10 -17.53
C PHE A 6 -9.22 -4.26 -16.33
N ASP A 7 -10.49 -3.84 -16.31
CA ASP A 7 -11.08 -3.10 -15.19
C ASP A 7 -11.10 -3.94 -13.90
N ALA A 8 -11.37 -5.24 -14.00
CA ALA A 8 -11.33 -6.14 -12.84
C ALA A 8 -9.93 -6.28 -12.26
N VAL A 9 -8.89 -6.31 -13.10
CA VAL A 9 -7.49 -6.33 -12.66
C VAL A 9 -7.09 -5.00 -12.03
N LEU A 10 -7.47 -3.87 -12.65
CA LEU A 10 -7.21 -2.54 -12.09
C LEU A 10 -7.89 -2.36 -10.73
N PHE A 11 -9.15 -2.78 -10.59
CA PHE A 11 -9.89 -2.73 -9.34
C PHE A 11 -9.27 -3.65 -8.27
N THR A 12 -8.89 -4.88 -8.64
CA THR A 12 -8.24 -5.81 -7.70
C THR A 12 -6.89 -5.26 -7.24
N GLY A 13 -6.10 -4.71 -8.16
CA GLY A 13 -4.83 -4.04 -7.86
C GLY A 13 -5.02 -2.82 -6.96
N LEU A 14 -6.07 -2.03 -7.22
CA LEU A 14 -6.44 -0.86 -6.40
C LEU A 14 -6.71 -1.29 -4.96
N VAL A 15 -7.58 -2.29 -4.77
CA VAL A 15 -7.95 -2.78 -3.45
C VAL A 15 -6.75 -3.41 -2.74
N ALA A 16 -5.92 -4.17 -3.45
CA ALA A 16 -4.71 -4.77 -2.89
C ALA A 16 -3.69 -3.71 -2.46
N ALA A 17 -3.40 -2.72 -3.30
CA ALA A 17 -2.45 -1.65 -3.01
C ALA A 17 -2.94 -0.74 -1.88
N ALA A 18 -4.23 -0.37 -1.88
CA ALA A 18 -4.83 0.42 -0.81
C ALA A 18 -4.83 -0.35 0.52
N GLY A 19 -5.24 -1.64 0.50
CA GLY A 19 -5.28 -2.50 1.67
C GLY A 19 -3.89 -2.72 2.29
N LEU A 20 -2.89 -3.08 1.46
CA LEU A 20 -1.51 -3.23 1.91
C LEU A 20 -0.93 -1.89 2.37
N GLY A 21 -1.16 -0.80 1.65
CA GLY A 21 -0.68 0.54 2.03
C GLY A 21 -1.17 0.96 3.42
N ILE A 22 -2.48 0.81 3.67
CA ILE A 22 -3.07 1.09 4.98
C ILE A 22 -2.51 0.14 6.04
N ALA A 23 -2.40 -1.17 5.75
CA ALA A 23 -1.85 -2.14 6.70
C ALA A 23 -0.41 -1.78 7.11
N TYR A 24 0.45 -1.41 6.16
CA TYR A 24 1.82 -1.00 6.46
C TYR A 24 1.90 0.30 7.26
N LEU A 25 1.02 1.28 7.00
CA LEU A 25 0.91 2.47 7.85
C LEU A 25 0.50 2.11 9.28
N ILE A 26 -0.49 1.22 9.46
CA ILE A 26 -0.92 0.76 10.78
C ILE A 26 0.24 0.08 11.53
N VAL A 27 0.97 -0.82 10.86
CA VAL A 27 2.13 -1.49 11.48
C VAL A 27 3.25 -0.50 11.80
N GLY A 28 3.44 0.55 11.02
CA GLY A 28 4.38 1.64 11.33
C GLY A 28 4.04 2.38 12.64
N PHE A 29 2.75 2.46 13.01
CA PHE A 29 2.28 3.05 14.26
C PHE A 29 2.37 2.11 15.47
N LEU A 30 2.47 0.80 15.26
CA LEU A 30 2.59 -0.15 16.36
C LEU A 30 3.99 -0.06 17.02
N PRO A 31 4.09 -0.28 18.35
CA PRO A 31 5.37 -0.34 19.04
C PRO A 31 6.13 -1.59 18.59
N ALA A 32 7.42 -1.41 18.26
CA ALA A 32 8.29 -2.51 17.90
C ALA A 32 8.59 -3.39 19.14
N PRO A 33 8.77 -4.72 18.98
CA PRO A 33 9.06 -5.62 20.09
C PRO A 33 10.28 -5.17 20.90
N GLU A 34 10.20 -5.28 22.24
CA GLU A 34 11.25 -4.79 23.14
C GLU A 34 12.63 -5.39 22.84
N SER A 35 12.68 -6.64 22.36
CA SER A 35 13.88 -7.38 21.98
C SER A 35 14.61 -6.87 20.72
N THR A 36 14.08 -5.85 20.04
CA THR A 36 14.66 -5.33 18.80
C THR A 36 15.66 -4.22 19.09
N GLU A 37 16.88 -4.29 18.52
CA GLU A 37 17.89 -3.23 18.60
C GLU A 37 17.29 -1.87 18.17
N GLU A 38 17.65 -0.78 18.86
CA GLU A 38 17.07 0.56 18.58
C GLU A 38 17.24 0.99 17.12
N HIS A 39 18.39 0.69 16.50
CA HIS A 39 18.63 0.97 15.09
C HIS A 39 17.68 0.20 14.16
N ALA A 40 17.36 -1.04 14.49
CA ALA A 40 16.43 -1.87 13.73
C ALA A 40 14.98 -1.40 13.91
N LYS A 41 14.61 -0.89 15.10
CA LYS A 41 13.27 -0.32 15.36
C LYS A 41 12.96 0.89 14.48
N VAL A 42 13.91 1.82 14.37
CA VAL A 42 13.75 3.04 13.56
C VAL A 42 13.67 2.71 12.08
N LYS A 43 14.56 1.84 11.59
CA LYS A 43 14.58 1.41 10.19
C LYS A 43 13.26 0.72 9.80
N TYR A 44 12.78 -0.20 10.64
CA TYR A 44 11.52 -0.92 10.41
C TYR A 44 10.31 0.02 10.33
N ARG A 45 10.25 1.02 11.21
CA ARG A 45 9.17 2.02 11.18
C ARG A 45 9.20 2.85 9.90
N ILE A 46 10.37 3.30 9.47
CA ILE A 46 10.53 4.08 8.24
C ILE A 46 10.15 3.24 7.01
N GLU A 47 10.61 1.99 6.94
CA GLU A 47 10.28 1.07 5.85
C GLU A 47 8.77 0.83 5.75
N ASN A 48 8.11 0.54 6.88
CA ASN A 48 6.66 0.37 6.90
C ASN A 48 5.92 1.64 6.49
N PHE A 49 6.39 2.82 6.91
CA PHE A 49 5.78 4.07 6.48
C PHE A 49 5.97 4.31 4.98
N PHE A 50 7.15 4.03 4.44
CA PHE A 50 7.47 4.19 3.03
C PHE A 50 6.67 3.22 2.16
N PHE A 51 6.58 1.95 2.55
CA PHE A 51 5.72 0.97 1.89
C PHE A 51 4.24 1.34 1.99
N GLY A 52 3.82 1.88 3.14
CA GLY A 52 2.45 2.33 3.35
C GLY A 52 2.05 3.47 2.41
N ILE A 53 2.87 4.53 2.36
CA ILE A 53 2.68 5.65 1.43
C ILE A 53 2.77 5.18 -0.03
N GLY A 54 3.74 4.32 -0.34
CA GLY A 54 3.90 3.75 -1.68
C GLY A 54 2.65 3.00 -2.15
N GLY A 55 2.05 2.18 -1.28
CA GLY A 55 0.78 1.50 -1.56
C GLY A 55 -0.37 2.46 -1.82
N ILE A 56 -0.46 3.57 -1.08
CA ILE A 56 -1.46 4.62 -1.31
C ILE A 56 -1.23 5.30 -2.66
N VAL A 57 0.01 5.64 -3.01
CA VAL A 57 0.33 6.28 -4.30
C VAL A 57 -0.05 5.35 -5.46
N VAL A 58 0.28 4.06 -5.37
CA VAL A 58 -0.11 3.07 -6.39
C VAL A 58 -1.62 2.95 -6.49
N ALA A 59 -2.34 2.93 -5.36
CA ALA A 59 -3.80 2.93 -5.37
C ALA A 59 -4.37 4.19 -6.05
N LEU A 60 -3.83 5.38 -5.77
CA LEU A 60 -4.26 6.61 -6.44
C LEU A 60 -4.01 6.55 -7.96
N VAL A 61 -2.87 6.01 -8.39
CA VAL A 61 -2.56 5.84 -9.83
C VAL A 61 -3.54 4.86 -10.48
N LEU A 62 -3.82 3.73 -9.85
CA LEU A 62 -4.79 2.75 -10.36
C LEU A 62 -6.21 3.32 -10.40
N TRP A 63 -6.59 4.14 -9.41
CA TRP A 63 -7.87 4.82 -9.40
C TRP A 63 -8.00 5.81 -10.55
N LEU A 64 -6.98 6.64 -10.77
CA LEU A 64 -6.94 7.54 -11.94
C LEU A 64 -7.01 6.74 -13.24
N GLY A 65 -6.30 5.62 -13.32
CA GLY A 65 -6.38 4.69 -14.47
C GLY A 65 -7.81 4.22 -14.73
N ILE A 66 -8.56 3.84 -13.69
CA ILE A 66 -9.97 3.46 -13.81
C ILE A 66 -10.83 4.63 -14.28
N ILE A 67 -10.64 5.83 -13.71
CA ILE A 67 -11.43 7.02 -14.08
C ILE A 67 -11.20 7.42 -15.55
N PHE A 68 -9.96 7.41 -16.02
CA PHE A 68 -9.62 7.83 -17.38
C PHE A 68 -9.84 6.72 -18.43
N ASN A 69 -9.95 5.45 -18.01
CA ASN A 69 -10.24 4.32 -18.90
C ASN A 69 -11.75 4.01 -19.00
N SER A 70 -12.56 4.48 -18.05
CA SER A 70 -14.03 4.37 -18.05
C SER A 70 -14.71 5.44 -18.88
#